data_AF-A0A6B2LF19-F1
#
_entry.id   AF-A0A6B2LF19-F1
#
_cell.length_a   1.000
_cell.length_b   1.000
_cell.length_c   1.000
_cell.angle_alpha   90.00
_cell.angle_beta   90.00
_cell.angle_gamma   90.00
#
_symmetry.space_group_name_H-M   'P 1'
#
loop_
_entity.id
_entity.type
_entity.pdbx_description
1 polymer ?
#
loop_
_entity_poly.entity_id
_entity_poly.type
_entity_poly.pdbx_seq_one_letter_code
_entity_poly.pdbx_strand_id
1 'polypeptide(L)'
;MQLLLEELRNYDPDIIAFQELEPYVLNFINSNGVDSYECRYKSRQRPEGCGLLFKKIKFNCLAELNIDFNDITDYPQFERKTINFLTHNVGQLLLLESKQTNKKFWVSNSHLFWNPSYYYVKLMQVYHLLNQILSKIEVEPEIYPIIILGDFNSYPGSEVFEYLSTGSLQKVPEVLDLHKKFKFQHPFKLQSAYSALDHPVTNITPDFTKPIDFIWYSKNDFELHSLLDSVDI
;
A
#
# COMPACT_ATOMS: atom_id res chain seq x y z
N MET A 1 15.85 -3.82 -16.98
CA MET A 1 16.23 -2.48 -16.49
C MET A 1 15.99 -1.36 -17.52
N GLN A 2 16.40 -1.50 -18.79
CA GLN A 2 16.13 -0.46 -19.82
C GLN A 2 14.63 -0.21 -20.04
N LEU A 3 13.83 -1.26 -20.16
CA LEU A 3 12.37 -1.16 -20.30
C LEU A 3 11.71 -0.39 -19.13
N LEU A 4 12.16 -0.65 -17.90
CA LEU A 4 11.68 0.07 -16.72
C LEU A 4 11.96 1.58 -16.81
N LEU A 5 13.13 1.99 -17.30
CA LEU A 5 13.42 3.41 -17.50
C LEU A 5 12.54 4.02 -18.59
N GLU A 6 12.26 3.28 -19.66
CA GLU A 6 11.39 3.73 -20.73
C GLU A 6 9.96 3.93 -20.22
N GLU A 7 9.41 2.98 -19.46
CA GLU A 7 8.10 3.14 -18.82
C GLU A 7 8.05 4.35 -17.90
N LEU A 8 9.05 4.52 -17.02
CA LEU A 8 9.11 5.66 -16.10
C LEU A 8 9.16 7.00 -16.84
N ARG A 9 9.89 7.07 -17.96
CA ARG A 9 9.99 8.28 -18.78
C ARG A 9 8.74 8.53 -19.60
N ASN A 10 8.11 7.48 -20.12
CA ASN A 10 6.92 7.56 -20.96
C ASN A 10 5.69 7.98 -20.15
N TYR A 11 5.50 7.38 -18.96
CA TYR A 11 4.37 7.69 -18.11
C TYR A 11 4.59 8.94 -17.25
N ASP A 12 5.84 9.30 -16.95
CA ASP A 12 6.22 10.42 -16.07
C ASP A 12 5.30 10.56 -14.82
N PRO A 13 5.12 9.49 -14.02
CA PRO A 13 4.15 9.49 -12.93
C PRO A 13 4.53 10.47 -11.81
N ASP A 14 3.57 11.11 -11.16
CA ASP A 14 3.90 12.05 -10.08
C ASP A 14 4.33 11.37 -8.77
N ILE A 15 3.83 10.15 -8.56
CA ILE A 15 4.08 9.28 -7.41
C ILE A 15 4.24 7.85 -7.96
N ILE A 16 5.25 7.13 -7.48
CA ILE A 16 5.55 5.75 -7.87
C ILE A 16 5.67 4.91 -6.59
N ALA A 17 5.07 3.74 -6.60
CA ALA A 17 5.19 2.75 -5.53
C ALA A 17 5.77 1.46 -6.11
N PHE A 18 7.03 1.18 -5.81
CA PHE A 18 7.70 -0.07 -6.15
C PHE A 18 7.62 -1.06 -4.99
N GLN A 19 7.31 -2.31 -5.33
CA GLN A 19 7.53 -3.49 -4.50
C GLN A 19 8.70 -4.28 -5.11
N GLU A 20 9.31 -5.19 -4.33
CA GLU A 20 10.45 -6.00 -4.79
C GLU A 20 11.63 -5.16 -5.33
N LEU A 21 11.79 -3.94 -4.82
CA LEU A 21 12.82 -3.01 -5.28
C LEU A 21 14.17 -3.37 -4.66
N GLU A 22 15.12 -3.80 -5.47
CA GLU A 22 16.50 -3.97 -5.02
C GLU A 22 17.29 -2.63 -5.07
N PRO A 23 18.22 -2.36 -4.14
CA PRO A 23 18.96 -1.10 -4.09
C PRO A 23 19.73 -0.75 -5.38
N TYR A 24 20.23 -1.74 -6.12
CA TYR A 24 20.94 -1.46 -7.38
C TYR A 24 20.00 -0.95 -8.47
N VAL A 25 18.72 -1.36 -8.46
CA VAL A 25 17.71 -0.87 -9.40
C VAL A 25 17.43 0.60 -9.11
N LEU A 26 17.31 0.97 -7.83
CA LEU A 26 17.16 2.38 -7.44
C LEU A 26 18.37 3.22 -7.86
N ASN A 27 19.59 2.71 -7.65
CA ASN A 27 20.81 3.37 -8.12
C ASN A 27 20.82 3.53 -9.64
N PHE A 28 20.41 2.50 -10.37
CA PHE A 28 20.31 2.53 -11.82
C PHE A 28 19.30 3.58 -12.31
N ILE A 29 18.11 3.66 -11.69
CA ILE A 29 17.07 4.66 -12.00
C ILE A 29 17.62 6.08 -11.78
N ASN A 30 18.25 6.33 -10.64
CA ASN A 30 18.84 7.63 -10.31
C ASN A 30 19.97 8.02 -11.26
N SER A 31 20.90 7.11 -11.56
CA SER A 31 22.02 7.36 -12.49
C SER A 31 21.59 7.58 -13.94
N ASN A 32 20.34 7.25 -14.29
CA ASN A 32 19.79 7.42 -15.63
C ASN A 32 18.77 8.58 -15.72
N GLY A 33 18.93 9.61 -14.89
CA GLY A 33 18.22 10.88 -15.05
C GLY A 33 16.80 10.90 -14.51
N VAL A 34 16.48 10.02 -13.56
CA VAL A 34 15.23 10.05 -12.77
C VAL A 34 15.49 10.69 -11.41
N ASP A 35 16.41 11.66 -11.37
CA ASP A 35 16.78 12.42 -10.18
C ASP A 35 15.75 13.50 -9.81
N SER A 36 14.70 13.69 -10.62
CA SER A 36 13.56 14.57 -10.32
C SER A 36 12.68 14.07 -9.17
N TYR A 37 12.83 12.79 -8.79
CA TYR A 37 12.11 12.16 -7.71
C TYR A 37 12.91 12.19 -6.40
N GLU A 38 12.19 12.25 -5.29
CA GLU A 38 12.70 11.86 -3.98
C GLU A 38 12.20 10.44 -3.70
N CYS A 39 13.08 9.58 -3.20
CA CYS A 39 12.77 8.19 -2.90
C CYS A 39 12.86 7.94 -1.40
N ARG A 40 11.79 7.41 -0.81
CA ARG A 40 11.81 6.79 0.52
C ARG A 40 11.83 5.29 0.34
N TYR A 41 12.88 4.64 0.85
CA TYR A 41 13.11 3.20 0.67
C TYR A 41 13.09 2.48 2.02
N LYS A 42 12.39 1.35 2.06
CA LYS A 42 12.33 0.49 3.25
C LYS A 42 12.50 -0.97 2.85
N SER A 43 13.47 -1.64 3.45
CA SER A 43 13.62 -3.09 3.41
C SER A 43 13.78 -3.67 4.80
N ARG A 44 13.69 -5.00 4.90
CA ARG A 44 13.94 -5.75 6.14
C ARG A 44 14.66 -7.05 5.85
N GLN A 45 15.97 -7.09 6.12
CA GLN A 45 16.82 -8.30 6.04
C GLN A 45 16.75 -9.11 4.73
N ARG A 46 16.07 -8.60 3.71
CA ARG A 46 15.95 -9.14 2.35
C ARG A 46 16.73 -8.25 1.39
N PRO A 47 17.17 -8.81 0.24
CA PRO A 47 17.84 -8.02 -0.80
C PRO A 47 16.94 -6.93 -1.38
N GLU A 48 15.63 -7.17 -1.39
CA GLU A 48 14.59 -6.29 -1.90
C GLU A 48 13.79 -5.56 -0.80
N GLY A 49 13.09 -4.51 -1.18
CA GLY A 49 12.20 -3.74 -0.31
C GLY A 49 11.08 -3.02 -1.07
N CYS A 50 10.47 -2.05 -0.41
CA CYS A 50 9.51 -1.13 -1.01
C CYS A 50 10.15 0.25 -1.20
N GLY A 51 9.86 0.88 -2.34
CA GLY A 51 10.26 2.25 -2.64
C GLY A 51 9.04 3.10 -2.95
N LEU A 52 8.88 4.22 -2.25
CA LEU A 52 7.86 5.22 -2.57
C LEU A 52 8.56 6.49 -3.05
N LEU A 53 8.38 6.78 -4.33
CA LEU A 53 9.02 7.90 -5.02
C LEU A 53 7.97 8.95 -5.35
N PHE A 54 8.33 10.24 -5.28
CA PHE A 54 7.46 11.33 -5.65
C PHE A 54 8.26 12.49 -6.26
N LYS A 55 7.66 13.24 -7.18
CA LYS A 55 8.34 14.39 -7.82
C LYS A 55 8.62 15.49 -6.80
N LYS A 56 9.90 15.84 -6.63
CA LYS A 56 10.36 16.90 -5.72
C LYS A 56 9.73 18.26 -6.01
N ILE A 57 9.45 18.55 -7.29
CA ILE A 57 8.86 19.83 -7.69
C ILE A 57 7.37 19.94 -7.34
N LYS A 58 6.67 18.82 -7.17
CA LYS A 58 5.22 18.79 -6.92
C LYS A 58 4.85 18.63 -5.44
N PHE A 59 5.71 17.99 -4.64
CA PHE A 59 5.36 17.64 -3.26
C PHE A 59 6.46 18.00 -2.25
N ASN A 60 6.02 18.35 -1.03
CA ASN A 60 6.84 18.28 0.18
C ASN A 60 6.50 16.98 0.93
N CYS A 61 7.49 16.29 1.49
CA CYS A 61 7.26 15.19 2.43
C CYS A 61 7.33 15.71 3.86
N LEU A 62 6.18 15.77 4.53
CA LEU A 62 6.05 16.32 5.88
C LEU A 62 6.31 15.28 6.98
N ALA A 63 5.99 14.02 6.72
CA ALA A 63 6.23 12.92 7.65
C ALA A 63 6.49 11.61 6.89
N GLU A 64 7.30 10.75 7.48
CA GLU A 64 7.59 9.40 7.01
C GLU A 64 7.40 8.41 8.16
N LEU A 65 6.61 7.36 7.93
CA LEU A 65 6.45 6.24 8.82
C LEU A 65 6.82 4.96 8.06
N ASN A 66 7.84 4.28 8.57
CA ASN A 66 8.22 2.96 8.12
C ASN A 66 7.60 1.92 9.04
N ILE A 67 6.85 1.00 8.45
CA ILE A 67 6.03 0.02 9.17
C ILE A 67 6.71 -1.34 9.06
N ASP A 68 7.02 -1.94 10.21
CA ASP A 68 7.44 -3.34 10.30
C ASP A 68 6.22 -4.19 10.65
N PHE A 69 5.76 -5.01 9.71
CA PHE A 69 4.56 -5.81 9.98
C PHE A 69 4.79 -6.92 11.01
N ASN A 70 6.03 -7.18 11.43
CA ASN A 70 6.26 -8.04 12.59
C ASN A 70 5.76 -7.41 13.90
N ASP A 71 5.61 -6.09 13.98
CA ASP A 71 5.07 -5.38 15.16
C ASP A 71 3.61 -5.78 15.44
N ILE A 72 2.94 -6.43 14.49
CA ILE A 72 1.62 -7.06 14.70
C ILE A 72 1.66 -8.06 15.87
N THR A 73 2.80 -8.70 16.14
CA THR A 73 2.89 -9.64 17.27
C THR A 73 2.74 -9.00 18.65
N ASP A 74 2.84 -7.67 18.71
CA ASP A 74 2.82 -6.90 19.96
C ASP A 74 1.43 -6.32 20.27
N TYR A 75 0.42 -6.57 19.43
CA TYR A 75 -0.96 -6.20 19.75
C TYR A 75 -1.42 -6.87 21.07
N PRO A 76 -1.98 -6.11 22.04
CA PRO A 76 -2.36 -6.64 23.35
C PRO A 76 -3.49 -7.67 23.31
N GLN A 77 -4.19 -7.77 22.18
CA GLN A 77 -5.21 -8.78 21.93
C GLN A 77 -4.61 -10.19 21.79
N PHE A 78 -3.34 -10.30 21.39
CA PHE A 78 -2.65 -11.59 21.30
C PHE A 78 -2.13 -12.02 22.68
N GLU A 79 -2.57 -13.18 23.15
CA GLU A 79 -2.12 -13.74 24.43
C GLU A 79 -0.67 -14.26 24.38
N ARG A 80 -0.18 -14.58 23.18
CA ARG A 80 1.19 -15.04 22.92
C ARG A 80 1.67 -14.49 21.57
N LYS A 81 2.98 -14.33 21.42
CA LYS A 81 3.60 -13.98 20.13
C LYS A 81 3.17 -15.00 19.08
N THR A 82 2.46 -14.50 18.07
CA THR A 82 1.91 -15.35 17.01
C THR A 82 2.89 -15.38 15.85
N ILE A 83 3.63 -16.49 15.72
CA ILE A 83 4.74 -16.62 14.76
C ILE A 83 4.31 -16.38 13.30
N ASN A 84 3.04 -16.61 12.99
CA ASN A 84 2.46 -16.43 11.66
C ASN A 84 2.54 -14.98 11.16
N PHE A 85 2.67 -13.99 12.06
CA PHE A 85 2.85 -12.58 11.67
C PHE A 85 4.33 -12.18 11.52
N LEU A 86 5.29 -13.05 11.82
CA LEU A 86 6.71 -12.80 11.61
C LEU A 86 7.10 -12.98 10.13
N THR A 87 6.48 -12.18 9.27
CA THR A 87 6.55 -12.32 7.80
C THR A 87 7.72 -11.57 7.17
N HIS A 88 8.28 -10.59 7.88
CA HIS A 88 9.29 -9.65 7.38
C HIS A 88 8.81 -8.74 6.25
N ASN A 89 7.50 -8.69 5.96
CA ASN A 89 6.94 -7.69 5.06
C ASN A 89 7.05 -6.30 5.69
N VAL A 90 7.06 -5.27 4.86
CA VAL A 90 7.15 -3.86 5.27
C VAL A 90 6.04 -3.04 4.62
N GLY A 91 5.67 -1.96 5.30
CA GLY A 91 4.84 -0.91 4.76
C GLY A 91 5.53 0.45 4.84
N GLN A 92 5.11 1.38 4.00
CA GLN A 92 5.54 2.76 4.01
C GLN A 92 4.33 3.66 4.04
N LEU A 93 4.45 4.79 4.72
CA LEU A 93 3.42 5.80 4.79
C LEU A 93 4.07 7.18 4.83
N LEU A 94 3.81 8.00 3.82
CA LEU A 94 4.29 9.37 3.72
C LEU A 94 3.13 10.35 3.80
N LEU A 95 3.29 11.42 4.60
CA LEU A 95 2.40 12.58 4.54
C LEU A 95 2.97 13.54 3.51
N LEU A 96 2.32 13.63 2.36
CA LEU A 96 2.72 14.54 1.29
C LEU A 96 1.86 15.80 1.33
N GLU A 97 2.45 16.92 0.95
CA GLU A 97 1.78 18.19 0.72
C GLU A 97 2.02 18.63 -0.73
N SER A 98 0.94 18.88 -1.46
CA SER A 98 1.01 19.43 -2.81
C SER A 98 1.52 20.87 -2.77
N LYS A 99 2.64 21.15 -3.43
CA LYS A 99 3.21 22.51 -3.55
C LYS A 99 2.33 23.48 -4.32
N GLN A 100 1.43 22.94 -5.17
CA GLN A 100 0.51 23.74 -5.96
C GLN A 100 -0.72 24.17 -5.16
N THR A 101 -1.24 23.28 -4.30
CA THR A 101 -2.55 23.48 -3.64
C THR A 101 -2.46 23.61 -2.12
N ASN A 102 -1.29 23.34 -1.53
CA ASN A 102 -1.04 23.19 -0.09
C ASN A 102 -1.93 22.13 0.59
N LYS A 103 -2.60 21.27 -0.20
CA LYS A 103 -3.39 20.16 0.34
C LYS A 103 -2.46 19.03 0.76
N LYS A 104 -2.76 18.45 1.92
CA LYS A 104 -2.03 17.32 2.49
C LYS A 104 -2.81 16.02 2.28
N PHE A 105 -2.09 14.94 2.07
CA PHE A 105 -2.66 13.61 1.93
C PHE A 105 -1.61 12.54 2.27
N TRP A 106 -2.10 11.42 2.79
CA TRP A 106 -1.29 10.24 3.04
C TRP A 106 -1.09 9.45 1.75
N VAL A 107 0.10 8.92 1.55
CA VAL A 107 0.40 7.93 0.51
C VAL A 107 1.06 6.74 1.15
N SER A 108 0.52 5.54 0.94
CA SER A 108 1.14 4.31 1.42
C SER A 108 1.59 3.40 0.29
N ASN A 109 2.60 2.59 0.60
CA ASN A 109 3.06 1.48 -0.23
C ASN A 109 3.27 0.25 0.66
N SER A 110 2.86 -0.93 0.19
CA SER A 110 3.15 -2.19 0.87
C SER A 110 3.23 -3.36 -0.10
N HIS A 111 4.00 -4.37 0.26
CA HIS A 111 3.95 -5.70 -0.35
C HIS A 111 3.50 -6.68 0.74
N LEU A 112 2.24 -7.10 0.69
CA LEU A 112 1.64 -7.97 1.70
C LEU A 112 2.15 -9.41 1.61
N PHE A 113 1.84 -10.22 2.63
CA PHE A 113 2.28 -11.60 2.67
C PHE A 113 1.69 -12.44 1.53
N TRP A 114 2.56 -13.15 0.79
CA TRP A 114 2.19 -13.83 -0.45
C TRP A 114 1.32 -15.09 -0.25
N ASN A 115 1.52 -15.83 0.85
CA ASN A 115 0.94 -17.17 0.97
C ASN A 115 -0.61 -17.14 1.01
N PRO A 116 -1.31 -17.80 0.07
CA PRO A 116 -2.77 -17.81 -0.01
C PRO A 116 -3.47 -18.32 1.25
N SER A 117 -2.89 -19.29 1.96
CA SER A 117 -3.47 -19.89 3.17
C SER A 117 -3.50 -18.93 4.37
N TYR A 118 -2.80 -17.80 4.29
CA TYR A 118 -2.62 -16.83 5.36
C TYR A 118 -3.35 -15.52 5.07
N TYR A 119 -4.58 -15.60 4.54
CA TYR A 119 -5.44 -14.44 4.26
C TYR A 119 -5.61 -13.51 5.49
N TYR A 120 -5.72 -14.08 6.68
CA TYR A 120 -5.81 -13.34 7.94
C TYR A 120 -4.53 -12.55 8.29
N VAL A 121 -3.36 -13.00 7.82
CA VAL A 121 -2.10 -12.26 7.98
C VAL A 121 -2.11 -11.00 7.12
N LYS A 122 -2.51 -11.12 5.84
CA LYS A 122 -2.65 -9.99 4.92
C LYS A 122 -3.66 -8.96 5.45
N LEU A 123 -4.80 -9.45 5.96
CA LEU A 123 -5.81 -8.61 6.60
C LEU A 123 -5.25 -7.86 7.81
N MET A 124 -4.49 -8.53 8.69
CA MET A 124 -3.86 -7.86 9.83
C MET A 124 -2.78 -6.86 9.41
N GLN A 125 -2.07 -7.08 8.31
CA GLN A 125 -1.11 -6.11 7.76
C GLN A 125 -1.82 -4.84 7.30
N VAL A 126 -2.94 -4.94 6.57
CA VAL A 126 -3.74 -3.77 6.18
C VAL A 126 -4.36 -3.09 7.40
N TYR A 127 -4.87 -3.86 8.37
CA TYR A 127 -5.37 -3.31 9.63
C TYR A 127 -4.29 -2.55 10.39
N HIS A 128 -3.08 -3.09 10.48
CA HIS A 128 -1.97 -2.43 11.13
C HIS A 128 -1.58 -1.14 10.39
N LEU A 129 -1.46 -1.19 9.06
CA LEU A 129 -1.19 -0.02 8.22
C LEU A 129 -2.17 1.13 8.48
N LEU A 130 -3.48 0.85 8.45
CA LEU A 130 -4.50 1.87 8.70
C LEU A 130 -4.46 2.38 10.14
N ASN A 131 -4.21 1.52 11.12
CA ASN A 131 -4.08 1.96 12.52
C ASN A 131 -2.87 2.86 12.78
N GLN A 132 -1.79 2.72 12.01
CA GLN A 132 -0.68 3.68 12.09
C GLN A 132 -1.16 5.10 11.78
N ILE A 133 -2.03 5.25 10.78
CA ILE A 133 -2.65 6.54 10.42
C ILE A 133 -3.63 6.99 11.49
N LEU A 134 -4.53 6.09 11.92
CA LEU A 134 -5.55 6.42 12.91
C LEU A 134 -4.94 6.88 14.24
N SER A 135 -3.82 6.27 14.66
CA SER A 135 -3.11 6.69 15.88
C SER A 135 -2.56 8.13 15.80
N LYS A 136 -2.32 8.66 14.58
CA LYS A 136 -1.91 10.06 14.40
C LYS A 136 -3.07 11.04 14.55
N ILE A 137 -4.29 10.60 14.24
CA ILE A 137 -5.50 11.43 14.36
C ILE A 137 -5.77 11.80 15.83
N GLU A 138 -5.35 10.95 16.78
CA GLU A 138 -5.48 11.26 18.21
C GLU A 138 -4.63 12.47 18.64
N VAL A 139 -3.53 12.74 17.93
CA VAL A 139 -2.61 13.85 18.21
C VAL A 139 -2.95 15.08 17.35
N GLU A 140 -3.28 14.85 16.08
CA GLU A 140 -3.72 15.87 15.13
C GLU A 140 -5.08 15.47 14.55
N PRO A 141 -6.20 16.07 14.98
CA PRO A 141 -7.55 15.57 14.68
C PRO A 141 -7.97 15.67 13.21
N GLU A 142 -7.08 16.13 12.33
CA GLU A 142 -7.34 16.24 10.90
C GLU A 142 -7.17 14.87 10.21
N ILE A 143 -8.24 14.39 9.60
CA ILE A 143 -8.22 13.18 8.78
C ILE A 143 -7.86 13.58 7.36
N TYR A 144 -6.59 13.49 7.02
CA TYR A 144 -6.16 13.73 5.65
C TYR A 144 -6.63 12.62 4.69
N PRO A 145 -6.94 12.94 3.42
CA PRO A 145 -7.19 11.95 2.37
C PRO A 145 -6.02 10.97 2.25
N ILE A 146 -6.28 9.78 1.71
CA ILE A 146 -5.26 8.75 1.54
C ILE A 146 -5.29 8.13 0.15
N ILE A 147 -4.10 7.83 -0.38
CA ILE A 147 -3.86 6.93 -1.49
C ILE A 147 -3.09 5.71 -0.96
N ILE A 148 -3.59 4.50 -1.20
CA ILE A 148 -2.96 3.24 -0.78
C ILE A 148 -2.57 2.46 -2.02
N LEU A 149 -1.27 2.31 -2.24
CA LEU A 149 -0.69 1.51 -3.33
C LEU A 149 -0.08 0.23 -2.77
N GLY A 150 0.00 -0.81 -3.60
CA GLY A 150 0.78 -1.99 -3.26
C GLY A 150 0.36 -3.25 -3.99
N ASP A 151 1.19 -4.27 -3.80
CA ASP A 151 0.82 -5.67 -4.02
C ASP A 151 0.15 -6.18 -2.74
N PHE A 152 -1.15 -6.45 -2.83
CA PHE A 152 -1.96 -6.92 -1.71
C PHE A 152 -1.97 -8.44 -1.58
N ASN A 153 -1.48 -9.17 -2.59
CA ASN A 153 -1.56 -10.63 -2.67
C ASN A 153 -2.98 -11.15 -2.35
N SER A 154 -3.99 -10.35 -2.70
CA SER A 154 -5.41 -10.49 -2.36
C SER A 154 -6.21 -9.95 -3.54
N TYR A 155 -7.44 -10.42 -3.77
CA TYR A 155 -8.21 -10.06 -4.97
C TYR A 155 -9.66 -9.72 -4.61
N PRO A 156 -10.48 -9.17 -5.52
CA PRO A 156 -11.89 -8.89 -5.24
C PRO A 156 -12.62 -10.12 -4.69
N GLY A 157 -13.34 -9.94 -3.58
CA GLY A 157 -13.97 -11.03 -2.82
C GLY A 157 -13.15 -11.55 -1.63
N SER A 158 -11.91 -11.11 -1.44
CA SER A 158 -11.13 -11.37 -0.22
C SER A 158 -11.51 -10.43 0.92
N GLU A 159 -11.20 -10.81 2.16
CA GLU A 159 -11.44 -10.00 3.37
C GLU A 159 -10.61 -8.71 3.36
N VAL A 160 -9.42 -8.74 2.76
CA VAL A 160 -8.60 -7.52 2.55
C VAL A 160 -9.35 -6.52 1.67
N PHE A 161 -9.91 -7.00 0.57
CA PHE A 161 -10.66 -6.16 -0.37
C PHE A 161 -11.97 -5.67 0.24
N GLU A 162 -12.71 -6.53 0.94
CA GLU A 162 -13.92 -6.15 1.68
C GLU A 162 -13.62 -5.07 2.71
N TYR A 163 -12.55 -5.26 3.51
CA TYR A 163 -12.20 -4.33 4.57
C TYR A 163 -11.89 -2.93 4.01
N LEU A 164 -11.04 -2.85 2.98
CA LEU A 164 -10.69 -1.59 2.33
C LEU A 164 -11.91 -0.92 1.67
N SER A 165 -12.73 -1.69 0.94
CA SER A 165 -13.85 -1.14 0.16
C SER A 165 -15.03 -0.69 1.01
N THR A 166 -15.33 -1.40 2.10
CA THR A 166 -16.52 -1.14 2.91
C THR A 166 -16.21 -0.37 4.20
N GLY A 167 -14.95 -0.38 4.64
CA GLY A 167 -14.53 0.20 5.91
C GLY A 167 -14.73 -0.72 7.11
N SER A 168 -15.26 -1.93 6.91
CA SER A 168 -15.44 -2.93 7.98
C SER A 168 -15.44 -4.35 7.42
N LEU A 169 -15.62 -5.34 8.28
CA LEU A 169 -15.85 -6.73 7.87
C LEU A 169 -17.23 -7.19 8.32
N GLN A 170 -17.94 -7.91 7.45
CA GLN A 170 -19.17 -8.62 7.82
C GLN A 170 -18.88 -9.76 8.80
N LYS A 171 -17.79 -10.49 8.58
CA LYS A 171 -17.33 -11.59 9.42
C LYS A 171 -15.82 -11.50 9.62
N VAL A 172 -15.41 -11.37 10.87
CA VAL A 172 -13.99 -11.45 11.24
C VAL A 172 -13.54 -12.92 11.12
N PRO A 173 -12.35 -13.21 10.52
CA PRO A 173 -11.81 -14.56 10.50
C PRO A 173 -11.72 -15.15 11.90
N GLU A 174 -12.13 -16.40 12.08
CA GLU A 174 -12.20 -17.06 13.40
C GLU A 174 -10.84 -17.06 14.12
N VAL A 175 -9.75 -17.22 13.36
CA VAL A 175 -8.37 -17.15 13.87
C VAL A 175 -8.00 -15.77 14.44
N LEU A 176 -8.70 -14.71 14.04
CA LEU A 176 -8.55 -13.34 14.57
C LEU A 176 -9.66 -12.97 15.55
N ASP A 177 -10.70 -13.80 15.69
CA ASP A 177 -11.81 -13.58 16.63
C ASP A 177 -11.43 -13.99 18.06
N LEU A 178 -10.32 -13.41 18.56
CA LEU A 178 -9.81 -13.57 19.92
C LEU A 178 -10.74 -12.87 20.91
N HIS A 179 -11.95 -13.39 21.08
CA HIS A 179 -13.04 -12.82 21.87
C HIS A 179 -13.51 -11.45 21.38
N LYS A 180 -13.64 -11.24 20.06
CA LYS A 180 -14.10 -9.98 19.45
C LYS A 180 -13.29 -8.74 19.83
N LYS A 181 -12.01 -8.91 20.20
CA LYS A 181 -11.14 -7.81 20.63
C LYS A 181 -10.61 -6.98 19.47
N PHE A 182 -10.41 -7.57 18.29
CA PHE A 182 -10.10 -6.82 17.08
C PHE A 182 -11.36 -6.23 16.46
N LYS A 183 -11.37 -4.92 16.27
CA LYS A 183 -12.45 -4.19 15.61
C LYS A 183 -11.97 -3.72 14.25
N PHE A 184 -12.32 -4.45 13.20
CA PHE A 184 -12.05 -4.06 11.82
C PHE A 184 -13.02 -2.96 11.41
N GLN A 185 -12.64 -1.71 11.68
CA GLN A 185 -13.39 -0.52 11.30
C GLN A 185 -12.42 0.61 10.96
N HIS A 186 -12.64 1.29 9.83
CA HIS A 186 -11.92 2.51 9.48
C HIS A 186 -12.84 3.57 8.87
N PRO A 187 -12.51 4.87 8.99
CA PRO A 187 -13.35 5.95 8.50
C PRO A 187 -13.17 6.24 7.01
N PHE A 188 -12.05 5.82 6.42
CA PHE A 188 -11.69 6.14 5.04
C PHE A 188 -12.72 5.61 4.05
N LYS A 189 -13.25 6.49 3.18
CA LYS A 189 -14.16 6.13 2.10
C LYS A 189 -13.34 5.77 0.86
N LEU A 190 -12.77 4.57 0.86
CA LEU A 190 -11.86 4.14 -0.19
C LEU A 190 -12.62 3.63 -1.41
N GLN A 191 -12.02 3.84 -2.57
CA GLN A 191 -12.40 3.22 -3.83
C GLN A 191 -11.14 2.75 -4.54
N SER A 192 -11.20 1.57 -5.14
CA SER A 192 -10.12 1.11 -6.01
C SER A 192 -10.23 1.78 -7.37
N ALA A 193 -9.13 2.36 -7.85
CA ALA A 193 -9.07 3.12 -9.10
C ALA A 193 -9.55 2.32 -10.31
N TYR A 194 -9.15 1.04 -10.39
CA TYR A 194 -9.48 0.17 -11.51
C TYR A 194 -10.83 -0.56 -11.39
N SER A 195 -11.70 -0.15 -10.45
CA SER A 195 -13.03 -0.76 -10.28
C SER A 195 -13.94 -0.62 -11.50
N ALA A 196 -13.80 0.46 -12.27
CA ALA A 196 -14.58 0.68 -13.50
C ALA A 196 -14.22 -0.28 -14.64
N LEU A 197 -13.04 -0.91 -14.59
CA LEU A 197 -12.55 -1.87 -15.58
C LEU A 197 -12.63 -3.31 -15.07
N ASP A 198 -13.43 -3.56 -14.04
CA ASP A 198 -13.58 -4.88 -13.40
C ASP A 198 -12.24 -5.50 -12.96
N HIS A 199 -11.31 -4.67 -12.50
CA HIS A 199 -9.99 -5.08 -12.00
C HIS A 199 -9.21 -5.97 -13.00
N PRO A 200 -8.58 -5.38 -14.03
CA PRO A 200 -7.76 -6.15 -14.97
C PRO A 200 -6.64 -6.90 -14.24
N VAL A 201 -6.22 -8.02 -14.82
CA VAL A 201 -5.18 -8.85 -14.22
C VAL A 201 -3.87 -8.08 -14.10
N THR A 202 -3.25 -8.13 -12.93
CA THR A 202 -1.97 -7.46 -12.64
C THR A 202 -0.83 -8.46 -12.42
N ASN A 203 -1.14 -9.69 -12.01
CA ASN A 203 -0.18 -10.78 -11.91
C ASN A 203 -0.55 -11.93 -12.85
N ILE A 204 0.37 -12.31 -13.74
CA ILE A 204 0.21 -13.41 -14.70
C ILE A 204 1.35 -14.41 -14.50
N THR A 205 1.04 -15.58 -13.94
CA THR A 205 1.91 -16.74 -13.93
C THR A 205 1.14 -17.98 -14.41
N PRO A 206 1.82 -19.09 -14.79
CA PRO A 206 1.14 -20.29 -15.28
C PRO A 206 0.06 -20.83 -14.33
N ASP A 207 0.27 -20.71 -13.02
CA ASP A 207 -0.60 -21.28 -11.98
C ASP A 207 -1.46 -20.23 -11.26
N PHE A 208 -1.22 -18.93 -11.47
CA PHE A 208 -1.93 -17.86 -10.77
C PHE A 208 -2.07 -16.60 -11.62
N THR A 209 -3.29 -16.32 -12.06
CA THR A 209 -3.66 -15.16 -12.88
C THR A 209 -4.81 -14.41 -12.20
N LYS A 210 -4.50 -13.32 -11.49
CA LYS A 210 -5.47 -12.54 -10.69
C LYS A 210 -5.05 -11.06 -10.57
N PRO A 211 -6.01 -10.14 -10.35
CA PRO A 211 -5.72 -8.77 -9.93
C PRO A 211 -5.34 -8.77 -8.44
N ILE A 212 -4.06 -8.61 -8.14
CA ILE A 212 -3.56 -8.53 -6.76
C ILE A 212 -2.95 -7.17 -6.40
N ASP A 213 -2.76 -6.31 -7.39
CA ASP A 213 -2.18 -4.98 -7.23
C ASP A 213 -3.29 -3.94 -7.34
N PHE A 214 -3.31 -2.99 -6.40
CA PHE A 214 -4.36 -1.98 -6.35
C PHE A 214 -3.84 -0.60 -6.02
N ILE A 215 -4.52 0.38 -6.59
CA ILE A 215 -4.48 1.77 -6.15
C ILE A 215 -5.84 2.07 -5.52
N TRP A 216 -5.86 2.30 -4.22
CA TRP A 216 -7.03 2.79 -3.49
C TRP A 216 -6.88 4.27 -3.22
N TYR A 217 -7.98 5.01 -3.24
CA TYR A 217 -7.99 6.43 -2.90
C TYR A 217 -9.24 6.81 -2.12
N SER A 218 -9.14 7.85 -1.30
CA SER A 218 -10.31 8.47 -0.66
C SER A 218 -11.22 9.11 -1.71
N LYS A 219 -12.35 8.46 -2.03
CA LYS A 219 -13.19 8.81 -3.18
C LYS A 219 -13.96 10.13 -3.07
N ASN A 220 -14.05 10.68 -1.86
CA ASN A 220 -14.68 11.97 -1.64
C ASN A 220 -13.67 13.13 -1.81
N ASP A 221 -12.38 12.83 -1.87
CA ASP A 221 -11.30 13.81 -1.83
C ASP A 221 -10.48 13.85 -3.12
N PHE A 222 -10.44 12.75 -3.86
CA PHE A 222 -9.83 12.65 -5.18
C PHE A 222 -10.87 12.30 -6.24
N GLU A 223 -10.71 12.91 -7.41
CA GLU A 223 -11.46 12.59 -8.62
C GLU A 223 -10.60 11.73 -9.55
N LEU A 224 -11.14 10.60 -10.00
CA LEU A 224 -10.48 9.75 -10.98
C LEU A 224 -10.79 10.28 -12.39
N HIS A 225 -9.78 10.83 -13.07
CA HIS A 225 -9.95 11.37 -14.44
C HIS A 225 -9.77 10.32 -15.53
N SER A 226 -8.77 9.45 -15.41
CA SER A 226 -8.42 8.46 -16.42
C SER A 226 -7.66 7.30 -15.80
N LEU A 227 -7.69 6.16 -16.48
CA LEU A 227 -6.89 4.98 -16.18
C LEU A 227 -5.99 4.66 -17.37
N LEU A 228 -4.85 4.03 -17.10
CA LEU A 228 -4.07 3.41 -18.15
C LEU A 228 -4.77 2.08 -18.49
N ASP A 229 -5.31 1.96 -19.70
CA ASP A 229 -5.89 0.70 -20.16
C ASP A 229 -4.79 -0.37 -20.30
N SER A 230 -5.19 -1.65 -20.22
CA SER A 230 -4.28 -2.77 -20.39
C SER A 230 -3.47 -2.63 -21.68
N VAL A 231 -2.16 -2.83 -21.58
CA VAL A 231 -1.29 -3.02 -22.75
C VAL A 231 -1.86 -4.17 -23.57
N ASP A 232 -2.09 -3.97 -24.87
CA ASP A 232 -2.43 -5.05 -25.79
C ASP A 232 -1.32 -6.12 -25.70
N ILE A 233 -1.60 -7.26 -25.06
CA ILE A 233 -0.69 -8.41 -24.96
C ILE A 233 -0.77 -9.25 -26.24
#